data_AF-A0A7S6MX79-F1
#
_entry.id   AF-A0A7S6MX79-F1
#
_cell.length_a   1.000
_cell.length_b   1.000
_cell.length_c   1.000
_cell.angle_alpha   90.00
_cell.angle_beta   90.00
_cell.angle_gamma   90.00
#
_symmetry.space_group_name_H-M   'P 1'
#
loop_
_entity.id
_entity.type
_entity.pdbx_description
1 polymer ?
#
loop_
_entity_poly.entity_id
_entity_poly.type
_entity_poly.pdbx_seq_one_letter_code
_entity_poly.pdbx_strand_id
1 'polypeptide(L)'
;MFSLKQVVLVLFIIAAMGSSGSLYAQNGNLPGQIISAEQADRMFGPVIHSHTFNKKMLMNITKNISDVLLFNLIDGQLVILDGQRNPIHPRNFQVSPDQEFHMYDVRKINELMNLTNAKTITIEIRERGVLTLTTSDGNYGNNRSGIESNAWTLEFAQLCPPWCLD
;
A
#
# COMPACT_ATOMS: atom_id res chain seq x y z
N MET A 1 49.40 1.92 28.06
CA MET A 1 48.89 3.11 28.78
C MET A 1 48.55 4.14 27.71
N PHE A 2 47.26 4.32 27.38
CA PHE A 2 46.86 5.23 26.31
C PHE A 2 46.98 6.68 26.78
N SER A 3 47.50 7.55 25.93
CA SER A 3 47.60 8.98 26.24
C SER A 3 46.19 9.60 26.24
N LEU A 4 45.96 10.60 27.09
CA LEU A 4 44.69 11.33 27.18
C LEU A 4 44.20 11.82 25.79
N LYS A 5 45.14 12.20 24.90
CA LYS A 5 44.83 12.60 23.52
C LYS A 5 44.27 11.44 22.67
N GLN A 6 44.76 10.22 22.88
CA GLN A 6 44.28 9.02 22.18
C GLN A 6 42.90 8.59 22.67
N VAL A 7 42.62 8.75 23.97
CA VAL A 7 41.29 8.46 24.55
C VAL A 7 40.24 9.43 24.02
N VAL A 8 40.57 10.72 23.92
CA VAL A 8 39.66 11.75 23.35
C VAL A 8 39.39 11.51 21.87
N LEU A 9 40.40 11.12 21.09
CA LEU A 9 40.24 10.83 19.67
C LEU A 9 39.32 9.61 19.43
N VAL A 10 39.48 8.55 20.23
CA VAL A 10 38.65 7.33 20.12
C VAL A 10 37.20 7.61 20.51
N LEU A 11 36.96 8.43 21.54
CA LEU A 11 35.60 8.87 21.91
C LEU A 11 34.92 9.68 20.80
N PHE A 12 35.67 10.53 20.09
CA PHE A 12 35.15 11.28 18.94
C PHE A 12 34.75 10.36 17.77
N ILE A 13 35.52 9.32 17.49
CA ILE A 13 35.23 8.37 16.40
C ILE A 13 34.00 7.51 16.74
N ILE A 14 33.87 7.05 17.99
CA ILE A 14 32.69 6.28 18.42
C ILE A 14 31.42 7.14 18.39
N ALA A 15 31.51 8.42 18.77
CA ALA A 15 30.39 9.35 18.66
C ALA A 15 29.98 9.65 17.20
N ALA A 16 30.95 9.69 16.27
CA ALA A 16 30.68 9.92 14.85
C ALA A 16 30.09 8.70 14.13
N MET A 17 30.33 7.48 14.64
CA MET A 17 29.76 6.24 14.08
C MET A 17 28.35 5.92 14.62
N GLY A 18 27.90 6.60 15.68
CA GLY A 18 26.57 6.42 16.28
C GLY A 18 25.43 7.15 15.57
N SER A 19 25.71 7.98 14.56
CA SER A 19 24.70 8.82 13.89
C SER A 19 24.18 8.26 12.55
N SER A 20 24.57 7.05 12.15
CA SER A 20 24.02 6.40 10.95
C SER A 20 22.65 5.74 11.16
N GLY A 21 22.06 5.88 12.36
CA GLY A 21 20.73 5.37 12.66
C GLY A 21 19.63 6.34 12.21
N SER A 22 18.88 5.93 11.19
CA SER A 22 17.57 6.45 10.79
C SER A 22 17.53 7.61 9.78
N LEU A 23 17.93 7.34 8.53
CA LEU A 23 17.51 8.13 7.36
C LEU A 23 16.12 7.74 6.80
N TYR A 24 15.28 7.03 7.55
CA TYR A 24 13.92 6.67 7.12
C TYR A 24 12.82 7.60 7.65
N ALA A 25 13.16 8.69 8.33
CA ALA A 25 12.19 9.62 8.92
C ALA A 25 12.02 10.95 8.16
N GLN A 26 12.51 11.06 6.92
CA GLN A 26 12.38 12.28 6.11
C GLN A 26 11.76 11.99 4.75
N ASN A 27 10.48 11.63 4.76
CA ASN A 27 9.51 12.13 3.80
C ASN A 27 8.14 12.02 4.47
N GLY A 28 7.29 13.03 4.31
CA GLY A 28 5.85 12.89 4.53
C GLY A 28 5.27 11.90 3.50
N ASN A 29 5.66 10.64 3.61
CA ASN A 29 5.29 9.55 2.73
C ASN A 29 3.79 9.34 2.88
N LEU A 30 3.06 9.85 1.91
CA LEU A 30 1.67 9.48 1.69
C LEU A 30 1.61 7.95 1.60
N PRO A 31 0.68 7.28 2.30
CA PRO A 31 0.57 5.83 2.25
C PRO A 31 0.31 5.38 0.82
N GLY A 32 1.17 4.51 0.29
CA GLY A 32 1.09 4.03 -1.10
C GLY A 32 2.36 4.26 -1.94
N GLN A 33 3.03 3.18 -2.34
CA GLN A 33 4.05 3.18 -3.39
C GLN A 33 3.56 2.35 -4.59
N ILE A 34 3.72 2.89 -5.80
CA ILE A 34 3.42 2.14 -7.03
C ILE A 34 4.70 1.47 -7.52
N ILE A 35 4.61 0.16 -7.74
CA ILE A 35 5.69 -0.70 -8.26
C ILE A 35 5.15 -1.58 -9.40
N SER A 36 6.04 -2.20 -10.16
CA SER A 36 5.59 -3.21 -11.13
C SER A 36 5.02 -4.43 -10.41
N ALA A 37 4.04 -5.09 -11.02
CA ALA A 37 3.43 -6.25 -10.41
C ALA A 37 4.42 -7.42 -10.21
N GLU A 38 5.41 -7.56 -11.11
CA GLU A 38 6.49 -8.53 -10.91
C GLU A 38 7.35 -8.20 -9.68
N GLN A 39 7.58 -6.91 -9.42
CA GLN A 39 8.29 -6.49 -8.21
C GLN A 39 7.46 -6.81 -6.97
N ALA A 40 6.15 -6.59 -7.02
CA ALA A 40 5.24 -6.97 -5.94
C ALA A 40 5.27 -8.49 -5.69
N ASP A 41 5.31 -9.33 -6.75
CA ASP A 41 5.42 -10.79 -6.61
C ASP A 41 6.72 -11.19 -5.91
N ARG A 42 7.85 -10.55 -6.26
CA ARG A 42 9.15 -10.80 -5.61
C ARG A 42 9.16 -10.37 -4.14
N MET A 43 8.47 -9.28 -3.80
CA MET A 43 8.49 -8.70 -2.46
C MET A 43 7.48 -9.33 -1.50
N PHE A 44 6.30 -9.68 -1.99
CA PHE A 44 5.14 -10.05 -1.16
C PHE A 44 4.62 -11.46 -1.43
N GLY A 45 5.22 -12.16 -2.39
CA GLY A 45 4.76 -13.46 -2.84
C GLY A 45 3.58 -13.37 -3.81
N PRO A 46 3.08 -14.53 -4.28
CA PRO A 46 1.95 -14.61 -5.19
C PRO A 46 0.65 -14.12 -4.52
N VAL A 47 -0.32 -13.78 -5.36
CA VAL A 47 -1.70 -13.47 -4.95
C VAL A 47 -2.39 -14.74 -4.47
N ILE A 48 -2.98 -14.69 -3.26
CA ILE A 48 -3.74 -15.81 -2.66
C ILE A 48 -5.25 -15.58 -2.74
N HIS A 49 -5.69 -14.32 -2.65
CA HIS A 49 -7.09 -13.92 -2.80
C HIS A 49 -7.16 -12.64 -3.61
N SER A 50 -8.21 -12.49 -4.41
CA SER A 50 -8.42 -11.26 -5.15
C SER A 50 -9.89 -10.96 -5.38
N HIS A 51 -10.18 -9.68 -5.55
CA HIS A 51 -11.48 -9.17 -5.92
C HIS A 51 -11.33 -8.15 -7.05
N THR A 52 -11.93 -8.42 -8.20
CA THR A 52 -11.95 -7.48 -9.32
C THR A 52 -13.03 -6.44 -9.11
N PHE A 53 -12.66 -5.17 -9.18
CA PHE A 53 -13.55 -4.03 -8.99
C PHE A 53 -13.57 -3.11 -10.22
N ASN A 54 -14.68 -2.41 -10.43
CA ASN A 54 -14.83 -1.52 -11.56
C ASN A 54 -14.03 -0.22 -11.35
N LYS A 55 -13.08 0.07 -12.25
CA LYS A 55 -12.22 1.26 -12.16
C LYS A 55 -13.04 2.56 -12.19
N LYS A 56 -14.05 2.65 -13.06
CA LYS A 56 -14.89 3.86 -13.17
C LYS A 56 -15.66 4.11 -11.88
N MET A 57 -16.09 3.06 -11.18
CA MET A 57 -16.73 3.17 -9.87
C MET A 57 -15.75 3.67 -8.82
N LEU A 58 -14.53 3.12 -8.77
CA LEU A 58 -13.49 3.60 -7.85
C LEU A 58 -13.10 5.05 -8.12
N MET A 59 -12.92 5.44 -9.39
CA MET A 59 -12.69 6.83 -9.78
C MET A 59 -13.83 7.76 -9.37
N ASN A 60 -15.08 7.27 -9.31
CA ASN A 60 -16.19 8.08 -8.84
C ASN A 60 -16.20 8.24 -7.32
N ILE A 61 -15.75 7.22 -6.59
CA ILE A 61 -15.55 7.28 -5.14
C ILE A 61 -14.46 8.32 -4.82
N THR A 62 -13.30 8.23 -5.48
CA THR A 62 -12.15 9.13 -5.24
C THR A 62 -12.39 10.59 -5.61
N LYS A 63 -13.44 10.91 -6.40
CA LYS A 63 -13.82 12.31 -6.69
C LYS A 63 -14.43 13.02 -5.48
N ASN A 64 -15.05 12.29 -4.56
CA ASN A 64 -15.78 12.86 -3.44
C ASN A 64 -15.01 12.74 -2.11
N ILE A 65 -13.83 12.13 -2.13
CA ILE A 65 -12.99 11.85 -0.95
C ILE A 65 -11.59 12.38 -1.28
N SER A 66 -11.09 13.32 -0.49
CA SER A 66 -9.83 14.01 -0.79
C SER A 66 -8.59 13.30 -0.27
N ASP A 67 -8.71 12.54 0.81
CA ASP A 67 -7.56 12.18 1.64
C ASP A 67 -7.19 10.71 1.44
N VAL A 68 -7.94 9.81 2.07
CA VAL A 68 -7.63 8.39 2.12
C VAL A 68 -8.86 7.50 1.91
N LEU A 69 -8.61 6.30 1.42
CA LEU A 69 -9.58 5.21 1.37
C LEU A 69 -9.02 3.99 2.11
N LEU A 70 -9.91 3.30 2.80
CA LEU A 70 -9.60 2.11 3.60
C LEU A 70 -10.17 0.89 2.90
N PHE A 71 -9.35 -0.12 2.67
CA PHE A 71 -9.72 -1.34 1.94
C PHE A 71 -9.57 -2.58 2.84
N ASN A 72 -10.51 -3.52 2.70
CA ASN A 72 -10.36 -4.87 3.21
C ASN A 72 -11.13 -5.87 2.32
N LEU A 73 -10.71 -7.13 2.34
CA LEU A 73 -11.44 -8.26 1.75
C LEU A 73 -11.96 -9.14 2.89
N ILE A 74 -13.25 -9.05 3.17
CA ILE A 74 -13.93 -9.76 4.27
C ILE A 74 -14.86 -10.79 3.66
N ASP A 75 -14.65 -12.07 3.95
CA ASP A 75 -15.43 -13.19 3.38
C ASP A 75 -15.54 -13.15 1.85
N GLY A 76 -14.45 -12.73 1.18
CA GLY A 76 -14.37 -12.59 -0.28
C GLY A 76 -15.07 -11.33 -0.85
N GLN A 77 -15.65 -10.49 0.00
CA GLN A 77 -16.28 -9.23 -0.39
C GLN A 77 -15.34 -8.06 -0.17
N LEU A 78 -15.28 -7.17 -1.15
CA LEU A 78 -14.56 -5.91 -1.02
C LEU A 78 -15.32 -4.92 -0.16
N VAL A 79 -14.67 -4.47 0.90
CA VAL A 79 -15.14 -3.40 1.76
C VAL A 79 -14.24 -2.18 1.58
N ILE A 80 -14.85 -1.03 1.28
CA ILE A 80 -14.20 0.27 1.12
C ILE A 80 -14.85 1.25 2.10
N LEU A 81 -14.03 1.89 2.93
CA LEU A 81 -14.45 2.97 3.84
C LEU A 81 -13.73 4.28 3.50
N ASP A 82 -14.28 5.39 3.98
CA ASP A 82 -13.58 6.68 4.05
C ASP A 82 -12.64 6.77 5.26
N GLY A 83 -11.88 7.86 5.36
CA GLY A 83 -10.95 8.14 6.47
C GLY A 83 -11.60 8.10 7.87
N GLN A 84 -12.91 8.33 7.94
CA GLN A 84 -13.72 8.30 9.17
C GLN A 84 -14.35 6.92 9.42
N ARG A 85 -13.93 5.90 8.67
CA ARG A 85 -14.45 4.52 8.73
C ARG A 85 -15.94 4.39 8.39
N ASN A 86 -16.51 5.35 7.65
CA ASN A 86 -17.87 5.22 7.12
C ASN A 86 -17.89 4.29 5.89
N PRO A 87 -18.85 3.37 5.78
CA PRO A 87 -18.96 2.48 4.62
C PRO A 87 -19.26 3.22 3.32
N ILE A 88 -18.37 3.08 2.35
CA ILE A 88 -18.58 3.54 0.97
C ILE A 88 -19.05 2.40 0.08
N HIS A 89 -18.44 1.22 0.25
CA HIS A 89 -18.81 0.01 -0.49
C HIS A 89 -18.69 -1.24 0.39
N PRO A 90 -19.72 -2.09 0.48
CA PRO A 90 -21.12 -1.75 0.20
C PRO A 90 -21.64 -0.70 1.21
N ARG A 91 -22.58 0.16 0.80
CA ARG A 91 -23.05 1.32 1.61
C ARG A 91 -23.62 0.97 2.99
N ASN A 92 -24.09 -0.27 3.17
CA ASN A 92 -24.73 -0.72 4.41
C ASN A 92 -23.87 -1.75 5.16
N PHE A 93 -22.58 -1.81 4.88
CA PHE A 93 -21.68 -2.71 5.59
C PHE A 93 -21.60 -2.30 7.08
N GLN A 94 -21.74 -3.26 7.99
CA GLN A 94 -21.54 -3.01 9.41
C GLN A 94 -20.07 -3.23 9.74
N VAL A 95 -19.34 -2.13 9.98
CA VAL A 95 -17.92 -2.18 10.32
C VAL A 95 -17.79 -2.57 11.79
N SER A 96 -17.16 -3.71 12.05
CA SER A 96 -16.80 -4.07 13.41
C SER A 96 -15.71 -3.12 13.94
N PRO A 97 -15.79 -2.66 15.21
CA PRO A 97 -14.81 -1.74 15.75
C PRO A 97 -13.39 -2.29 15.69
N ASP A 98 -13.19 -3.59 15.94
CA ASP A 98 -11.92 -4.32 15.95
C ASP A 98 -11.34 -4.63 14.56
N GLN A 99 -12.10 -4.38 13.48
CA GLN A 99 -11.70 -4.74 12.13
C GLN A 99 -10.52 -3.87 11.65
N GLU A 100 -9.46 -4.49 11.15
CA GLU A 100 -8.34 -3.78 10.54
C GLU A 100 -8.61 -3.47 9.07
N PHE A 101 -8.10 -2.34 8.59
CA PHE A 101 -8.20 -1.94 7.19
C PHE A 101 -6.85 -1.45 6.66
N HIS A 102 -6.70 -1.46 5.34
CA HIS A 102 -5.51 -0.98 4.64
C HIS A 102 -5.78 0.39 4.04
N MET A 103 -5.07 1.40 4.53
CA MET A 103 -5.25 2.79 4.16
C MET A 103 -4.33 3.18 2.99
N TYR A 104 -4.89 3.81 1.95
CA TYR A 104 -4.17 4.37 0.83
C TYR A 104 -4.56 5.82 0.57
N ASP A 105 -3.58 6.64 0.18
CA ASP A 105 -3.81 8.01 -0.26
C ASP A 105 -4.57 8.02 -1.60
N VAL A 106 -5.62 8.84 -1.67
CA VAL A 106 -6.47 8.95 -2.86
C VAL A 106 -5.69 9.39 -4.10
N ARG A 107 -4.67 10.24 -3.96
CA ARG A 107 -3.83 10.67 -5.08
C ARG A 107 -3.04 9.50 -5.64
N LYS A 108 -2.55 8.59 -4.78
CA LYS A 108 -1.85 7.37 -5.22
C LYS A 108 -2.77 6.37 -5.91
N ILE A 109 -4.01 6.25 -5.44
CA ILE A 109 -5.04 5.44 -6.11
C ILE A 109 -5.34 6.02 -7.51
N ASN A 110 -5.49 7.34 -7.61
CA ASN A 110 -5.72 8.02 -8.90
C ASN A 110 -4.50 7.90 -9.83
N GLU A 111 -3.29 8.06 -9.31
CA GLU A 111 -2.04 7.86 -10.04
C GLU A 111 -1.99 6.44 -10.63
N LEU A 112 -2.22 5.41 -9.82
CA LEU A 112 -2.29 4.01 -10.26
C LEU A 112 -3.33 3.83 -11.37
N MET A 113 -4.55 4.33 -11.16
CA MET A 113 -5.63 4.22 -12.15
C MET A 113 -5.27 4.88 -13.47
N ASN A 114 -4.40 5.89 -13.51
CA ASN A 114 -4.00 6.56 -14.75
C ASN A 114 -2.84 5.88 -15.50
N LEU A 115 -2.21 4.85 -14.92
CA LEU A 115 -1.09 4.13 -15.56
C LEU A 115 -1.53 3.18 -16.68
N THR A 116 -2.81 2.82 -16.72
CA THR A 116 -3.35 1.86 -17.69
C THR A 116 -4.73 2.30 -18.19
N ASN A 117 -5.14 1.77 -19.34
CA ASN A 117 -6.49 1.92 -19.89
C ASN A 117 -7.46 0.82 -19.44
N ALA A 118 -7.02 -0.05 -18.52
CA ALA A 118 -7.82 -1.10 -17.92
C ALA A 118 -9.18 -0.58 -17.42
N LYS A 119 -10.24 -1.37 -17.59
CA LYS A 119 -11.59 -1.05 -17.09
C LYS A 119 -11.81 -1.49 -15.64
N THR A 120 -10.89 -2.29 -15.12
CA THR A 120 -10.96 -2.92 -13.81
C THR A 120 -9.67 -2.69 -13.05
N ILE A 121 -9.79 -2.75 -11.73
CA ILE A 121 -8.69 -2.81 -10.78
C ILE A 121 -8.90 -4.06 -9.94
N THR A 122 -7.83 -4.73 -9.55
CA THR A 122 -7.89 -5.92 -8.71
C THR A 122 -7.37 -5.55 -7.33
N ILE A 123 -8.15 -5.86 -6.30
CA ILE A 123 -7.71 -5.79 -4.91
C ILE A 123 -7.21 -7.19 -4.56
N GLU A 124 -5.97 -7.30 -4.09
CA GLU A 124 -5.29 -8.58 -3.91
C GLU A 124 -4.81 -8.72 -2.47
N ILE A 125 -5.00 -9.90 -1.87
CA ILE A 125 -4.22 -10.33 -0.71
C ILE A 125 -3.09 -11.22 -1.23
N ARG A 126 -1.86 -10.92 -0.82
CA ARG A 126 -0.67 -11.69 -1.18
C ARG A 126 -0.23 -12.61 -0.05
N GLU A 127 0.58 -13.62 -0.38
CA GLU A 127 1.05 -14.66 0.56
C GLU A 127 1.62 -14.10 1.88
N ARG A 128 2.27 -12.92 1.85
CA ARG A 128 2.80 -12.26 3.05
C ARG A 128 1.77 -11.41 3.82
N GLY A 129 0.48 -11.57 3.56
CA GLY A 129 -0.60 -10.88 4.28
C GLY A 129 -0.76 -9.41 3.92
N VAL A 130 -0.24 -8.97 2.77
CA VAL A 130 -0.34 -7.58 2.30
C VAL A 130 -1.54 -7.46 1.37
N LEU A 131 -2.40 -6.46 1.64
CA LEU A 131 -3.44 -6.04 0.69
C LEU A 131 -2.83 -5.05 -0.31
N THR A 132 -3.20 -5.19 -1.58
CA THR A 132 -2.60 -4.47 -2.70
C THR A 132 -3.65 -4.09 -3.74
N LEU A 133 -3.40 -3.02 -4.50
CA LEU A 133 -4.27 -2.59 -5.60
C LEU A 133 -3.50 -2.72 -6.93
N THR A 134 -3.96 -3.60 -7.81
CA THR A 134 -3.28 -3.91 -9.08
C THR A 134 -4.12 -3.51 -10.28
N THR A 135 -3.50 -2.87 -11.27
CA THR A 135 -4.12 -2.55 -12.55
C THR A 135 -3.26 -3.10 -13.70
N SER A 136 -3.89 -3.59 -14.77
CA SER A 136 -3.18 -4.10 -15.94
C SER A 136 -3.96 -3.95 -17.23
N ASP A 137 -3.27 -3.54 -18.31
CA ASP A 137 -3.83 -3.51 -19.68
C ASP A 137 -3.95 -4.92 -20.32
N GLY A 138 -3.65 -5.99 -19.57
CA GLY A 138 -3.75 -7.37 -20.04
C GLY A 138 -4.09 -8.36 -18.92
N ASN A 139 -4.12 -9.65 -19.26
CA ASN A 139 -4.41 -10.74 -18.32
C ASN A 139 -3.16 -11.07 -17.47
N TYR A 140 -2.81 -10.19 -16.51
CA TYR A 140 -1.71 -10.41 -15.57
C TYR A 140 -1.84 -11.71 -14.77
N GLY A 141 -3.08 -12.07 -14.38
CA GLY A 141 -3.33 -13.21 -13.49
C GLY A 141 -3.41 -14.60 -14.13
N ASN A 142 -3.52 -14.70 -15.47
CA ASN A 142 -3.93 -15.95 -16.12
C ASN A 142 -2.85 -16.59 -17.03
N ASN A 143 -1.76 -15.89 -17.35
CA ASN A 143 -0.72 -16.42 -18.23
C ASN A 143 0.68 -15.98 -17.79
N ARG A 144 1.40 -16.85 -17.08
CA ARG A 144 2.86 -16.74 -16.82
C ARG A 144 3.70 -17.04 -18.08
N SER A 145 3.32 -16.46 -19.23
CA SER A 145 3.99 -16.74 -20.50
C SER A 145 4.42 -15.43 -21.17
N GLY A 146 5.62 -14.96 -20.82
CA GLY A 146 6.55 -14.21 -21.68
C GLY A 146 6.11 -12.90 -22.33
N ILE A 147 4.89 -12.42 -22.09
CA ILE A 147 4.43 -11.10 -22.55
C ILE A 147 4.58 -10.15 -21.37
N GLU A 148 5.37 -9.10 -21.57
CA GLU A 148 5.49 -7.98 -20.63
C GLU A 148 4.10 -7.42 -20.36
N SER A 149 3.51 -7.86 -19.26
CA SER A 149 2.25 -7.33 -18.78
C SER A 149 2.52 -5.95 -18.21
N ASN A 150 1.96 -4.91 -18.83
CA ASN A 150 1.90 -3.57 -18.25
C ASN A 150 0.97 -3.61 -17.03
N ALA A 151 1.49 -4.13 -15.92
CA ALA A 151 0.79 -4.33 -14.67
C ALA A 151 1.50 -3.58 -13.55
N TRP A 152 0.75 -2.72 -12.88
CA TRP A 152 1.24 -1.85 -11.82
C TRP A 152 0.47 -2.15 -10.54
N THR A 153 1.18 -2.18 -9.42
CA THR A 153 0.63 -2.50 -8.10
C THR A 153 0.92 -1.36 -7.14
N LEU A 154 -0.11 -0.88 -6.45
CA LEU A 154 -0.02 0.04 -5.33
C LEU A 154 0.04 -0.76 -4.03
N GLU A 155 1.09 -0.48 -3.26
CA GLU A 155 1.52 -1.23 -2.09
C GLU A 155 1.86 -0.31 -0.93
N PHE A 156 2.26 -0.89 0.22
CA PHE A 156 2.65 -0.15 1.43
C PHE A 156 1.50 0.70 1.96
N ALA A 157 0.31 0.11 1.98
CA ALA A 157 -0.77 0.63 2.78
C ALA A 157 -0.33 0.76 4.24
N GLN A 158 -0.77 1.83 4.88
CA GLN A 158 -0.70 1.90 6.33
C GLN A 158 -1.85 1.07 6.90
N LEU A 159 -1.54 0.17 7.84
CA LEU A 159 -2.59 -0.52 8.59
C LEU A 159 -3.33 0.50 9.45
N CYS A 160 -4.65 0.55 9.30
CA CYS A 160 -5.54 1.28 10.18
C CYS A 160 -6.26 0.28 11.10
N PRO A 161 -5.80 0.15 12.36
CA PRO A 161 -6.54 -0.56 13.40
C PRO A 161 -7.80 0.25 13.77
N PRO A 162 -8.60 -0.13 14.79
CA PRO A 162 -9.88 0.54 15.12
C PRO A 162 -9.83 2.07 15.17
N TRP A 163 -8.66 2.62 15.50
CA TRP A 163 -8.34 4.02 15.49
C TRP A 163 -7.15 4.25 14.54
N CYS A 164 -7.36 4.95 13.42
CA CYS A 164 -6.22 5.45 12.63
C CYS A 164 -5.62 6.67 13.38
N LEU A 165 -4.30 6.81 13.42
CA LEU A 165 -3.67 8.07 13.83
C LEU A 165 -3.60 9.00 12.62
N ASP A 166 -4.11 10.22 12.80
CA ASP A 166 -4.07 11.32 11.84
C ASP A 166 -2.64 11.75 11.48
#